data_AF-A0A9D5F0Y7-F1
#
_entry.id   AF-A0A9D5F0Y7-F1
#
_cell.length_a   1.000
_cell.length_b   1.000
_cell.length_c   1.000
_cell.angle_alpha   90.00
_cell.angle_beta   90.00
_cell.angle_gamma   90.00
#
_symmetry.space_group_name_H-M   'P 1'
#
loop_
_entity.id
_entity.type
_entity.pdbx_description
1 polymer ?
#
loop_
_entity_poly.entity_id
_entity_poly.type
_entity_poly.pdbx_seq_one_letter_code
_entity_poly.pdbx_strand_id
1 'polypeptide(L)'
;MVIALPDLPDMPSTIRHALFRWALLVLLACSAQHALADLAVPGAAEWTRMTPQQQAERREALQRQLQQASPQERQRFRETLRERLESLTPEQRQGLINSARERWQTMTPEERREITEERRRRVEDMSPRERRALLRERRALLDNMTPQERRALREKLQAD
;
A
#
# COMPACT_ATOMS: atom_id res chain seq x y z
N MET A 1 -44.11 15.45 -46.87
CA MET A 1 -42.90 14.63 -46.63
C MET A 1 -43.19 13.75 -45.43
N VAL A 2 -43.36 12.46 -45.66
CA VAL A 2 -43.62 11.42 -44.65
C VAL A 2 -42.27 10.95 -44.12
N ILE A 3 -42.10 10.93 -42.80
CA ILE A 3 -41.11 10.04 -42.16
C ILE A 3 -41.91 9.16 -41.21
N ALA A 4 -42.18 7.94 -41.68
CA ALA A 4 -42.81 6.89 -40.90
C ALA A 4 -41.80 6.37 -39.89
N LEU A 5 -42.16 6.46 -38.60
CA LEU A 5 -41.46 5.79 -37.53
C LEU A 5 -41.79 4.27 -37.63
N PRO A 6 -40.80 3.36 -37.59
CA PRO A 6 -41.11 1.94 -37.65
C PRO A 6 -41.89 1.52 -36.40
N ASP A 7 -43.00 0.85 -36.65
CA ASP A 7 -43.89 0.27 -35.65
C ASP A 7 -43.11 -0.79 -34.85
N LEU A 8 -42.99 -0.57 -33.55
CA LEU A 8 -42.40 -1.56 -32.64
C LEU A 8 -43.47 -2.61 -32.33
N PRO A 9 -43.16 -3.91 -32.44
CA PRO A 9 -44.12 -4.96 -32.14
C PRO A 9 -44.59 -4.87 -30.68
N ASP A 10 -45.90 -4.99 -30.47
CA ASP A 10 -46.52 -5.03 -29.15
C ASP A 10 -46.07 -6.30 -28.41
N MET A 11 -45.17 -6.11 -27.45
CA MET A 11 -44.57 -7.18 -26.67
C MET A 11 -45.35 -7.35 -25.36
N PRO A 12 -45.67 -8.59 -24.93
CA PRO A 12 -46.39 -8.84 -23.70
C PRO A 12 -45.61 -8.29 -22.48
N SER A 13 -46.33 -7.68 -21.54
CA SER A 13 -45.78 -6.94 -20.40
C SER A 13 -44.76 -7.72 -19.57
N THR A 14 -44.86 -9.05 -19.56
CA THR A 14 -43.93 -9.97 -18.91
C THR A 14 -42.50 -9.91 -19.47
N ILE A 15 -42.33 -9.72 -20.78
CA ILE A 15 -41.03 -9.61 -21.45
C ILE A 15 -40.39 -8.25 -21.16
N ARG A 16 -41.20 -7.19 -21.09
CA ARG A 16 -40.76 -5.83 -20.75
C ARG A 16 -40.18 -5.77 -19.32
N HIS A 17 -40.82 -6.44 -18.37
CA HIS A 17 -40.32 -6.53 -16.99
C HIS A 17 -39.12 -7.49 -16.84
N ALA A 18 -39.03 -8.54 -17.65
CA ALA A 18 -37.88 -9.45 -17.67
C ALA A 18 -36.60 -8.75 -18.16
N LEU A 19 -36.72 -7.92 -19.19
CA LEU A 19 -35.59 -7.10 -19.71
C LEU A 19 -35.18 -5.99 -18.74
N PHE A 20 -36.13 -5.33 -18.06
CA PHE A 20 -35.83 -4.35 -17.01
C PHE A 20 -35.19 -4.99 -15.77
N ARG A 21 -35.59 -6.21 -15.38
CA ARG A 21 -34.97 -6.98 -14.29
C ARG A 21 -33.55 -7.44 -14.63
N TRP A 22 -33.30 -7.82 -15.88
CA TRP A 22 -31.96 -8.13 -16.37
C TRP A 22 -31.06 -6.89 -16.47
N ALA A 23 -31.59 -5.75 -16.92
CA ALA A 23 -30.85 -4.48 -16.94
C ALA A 23 -30.50 -3.99 -15.52
N LEU A 24 -31.39 -4.18 -14.53
CA LEU A 24 -31.15 -3.83 -13.13
C LEU A 24 -30.11 -4.77 -12.47
N LEU A 25 -30.07 -6.06 -12.83
CA LEU A 25 -29.05 -6.99 -12.35
C LEU A 25 -27.66 -6.74 -12.97
N VAL A 26 -27.59 -6.29 -14.23
CA VAL A 26 -26.31 -5.89 -14.85
C VAL A 26 -25.82 -4.55 -14.27
N LEU A 27 -26.71 -3.61 -13.93
CA LEU A 27 -26.36 -2.36 -13.22
C LEU A 27 -25.99 -2.58 -11.74
N LEU A 28 -26.59 -3.54 -11.05
CA LEU A 28 -26.18 -3.96 -9.69
C LEU A 28 -24.88 -4.79 -9.69
N ALA A 29 -24.60 -5.53 -10.76
CA ALA A 29 -23.31 -6.17 -10.95
C ALA A 29 -22.21 -5.12 -11.26
N CYS A 30 -22.55 -4.06 -12.02
CA CYS A 30 -21.60 -3.00 -12.42
C CYS A 30 -21.16 -2.06 -11.29
N SER A 31 -21.92 -1.98 -10.19
CA SER A 31 -21.52 -1.18 -9.02
C SER A 31 -20.66 -1.96 -8.01
N ALA A 32 -20.63 -3.30 -8.09
CA ALA A 32 -19.79 -4.13 -7.24
C ALA A 32 -18.30 -4.13 -7.68
N GLN A 33 -17.98 -3.70 -8.91
CA GLN A 33 -16.60 -3.64 -9.40
C GLN A 33 -15.75 -2.51 -8.80
N HIS A 34 -16.32 -1.56 -8.06
CA HIS A 34 -15.53 -0.46 -7.46
C HIS A 34 -14.90 -0.81 -6.10
N ALA A 35 -15.06 -2.04 -5.61
CA ALA A 35 -14.47 -2.49 -4.35
C ALA A 35 -13.27 -3.44 -4.51
N LEU A 36 -12.68 -3.54 -5.71
CA LEU A 36 -11.29 -3.99 -5.81
C LEU A 36 -10.42 -2.82 -5.33
N ALA A 37 -10.33 -2.67 -4.02
CA ALA A 37 -9.35 -1.81 -3.38
C ALA A 37 -7.97 -2.32 -3.82
N ASP A 38 -7.43 -1.73 -4.88
CA ASP A 38 -6.12 -2.10 -5.38
C ASP A 38 -5.12 -1.65 -4.30
N LEU A 39 -4.69 -2.61 -3.48
CA LEU A 39 -3.66 -2.48 -2.46
C LEU A 39 -2.32 -2.28 -3.17
N ALA A 40 -2.22 -1.19 -3.91
CA ALA A 40 -1.15 -0.90 -4.83
C ALA A 40 -0.08 -0.10 -4.09
N VAL A 41 1.15 -0.58 -4.18
CA VAL A 41 2.32 0.19 -3.76
C VAL A 41 2.41 1.43 -4.64
N PRO A 42 2.48 2.65 -4.10
CA PRO A 42 2.62 3.86 -4.90
C PRO A 42 3.97 3.89 -5.62
N GLY A 43 4.05 4.57 -6.78
CA GLY A 43 5.33 4.76 -7.48
C GLY A 43 6.21 5.76 -6.73
N ALA A 44 7.53 5.55 -6.69
CA ALA A 44 8.43 6.50 -6.00
C ALA A 44 8.36 7.92 -6.61
N ALA A 45 8.29 8.03 -7.93
CA ALA A 45 8.16 9.31 -8.62
C ALA A 45 6.79 9.97 -8.39
N GLU A 46 5.72 9.18 -8.29
CA GLU A 46 4.38 9.64 -7.96
C GLU A 46 4.33 10.18 -6.54
N TRP A 47 4.90 9.43 -5.60
CA TRP A 47 4.99 9.79 -4.19
C TRP A 47 5.68 11.14 -3.96
N THR A 48 6.84 11.34 -4.60
CA THR A 48 7.61 12.58 -4.47
C THR A 48 6.88 13.80 -5.05
N ARG A 49 5.96 13.61 -6.01
CA ARG A 49 5.15 14.70 -6.58
C ARG A 49 3.94 15.07 -5.70
N MET A 50 3.51 14.20 -4.78
CA MET A 50 2.40 14.47 -3.88
C MET A 50 2.78 15.50 -2.81
N THR A 51 1.81 16.33 -2.41
CA THR A 51 1.97 17.23 -1.26
C THR A 51 2.07 16.43 0.04
N PRO A 52 2.63 16.99 1.13
CA PRO A 52 2.67 16.32 2.43
C PRO A 52 1.30 15.84 2.92
N GLN A 53 0.24 16.62 2.66
CA GLN A 53 -1.13 16.26 3.00
C GLN A 53 -1.61 15.05 2.18
N GLN A 54 -1.41 15.04 0.86
CA GLN A 54 -1.78 13.92 0.00
C GLN A 54 -1.03 12.64 0.38
N GLN A 55 0.26 12.75 0.73
CA GLN A 55 1.02 11.62 1.24
C GLN A 55 0.47 11.11 2.57
N ALA A 56 0.01 11.99 3.48
CA ALA A 56 -0.61 11.58 4.74
C ALA A 56 -1.93 10.84 4.48
N GLU A 57 -2.83 11.40 3.67
CA GLU A 57 -4.11 10.78 3.30
C GLU A 57 -3.90 9.41 2.63
N ARG A 58 -2.92 9.30 1.73
CA ARG A 58 -2.59 8.03 1.07
C ARG A 58 -2.01 7.01 2.04
N ARG A 59 -1.18 7.42 3.00
CA ARG A 59 -0.66 6.52 4.07
C ARG A 59 -1.80 5.98 4.93
N GLU A 60 -2.71 6.84 5.37
CA GLU A 60 -3.85 6.43 6.18
C GLU A 60 -4.77 5.47 5.42
N ALA A 61 -5.05 5.76 4.14
CA ALA A 61 -5.84 4.87 3.30
C ALA A 61 -5.17 3.49 3.15
N LEU A 62 -3.87 3.46 2.85
CA LEU A 62 -3.10 2.20 2.76
C LEU A 62 -3.08 1.45 4.10
N GLN A 63 -2.95 2.17 5.22
CA GLN A 63 -2.98 1.56 6.55
C GLN A 63 -4.33 0.90 6.82
N ARG A 64 -5.45 1.58 6.55
CA ARG A 64 -6.81 1.01 6.69
C ARG A 64 -7.00 -0.22 5.79
N GLN A 65 -6.55 -0.14 4.55
CA GLN A 65 -6.61 -1.27 3.61
C GLN A 65 -5.78 -2.46 4.10
N LEU A 66 -4.53 -2.23 4.53
CA LEU A 66 -3.66 -3.28 5.06
C LEU A 66 -4.23 -3.91 6.33
N GLN A 67 -4.88 -3.13 7.21
CA GLN A 67 -5.54 -3.66 8.41
C GLN A 67 -6.66 -4.66 8.06
N GLN A 68 -7.40 -4.41 6.98
CA GLN A 68 -8.48 -5.28 6.52
C GLN A 68 -8.00 -6.40 5.59
N ALA A 69 -6.81 -6.25 5.00
CA ALA A 69 -6.23 -7.21 4.06
C ALA A 69 -5.89 -8.55 4.73
N SER A 70 -6.11 -9.63 3.97
CA SER A 70 -5.71 -10.98 4.34
C SER A 70 -4.17 -11.10 4.46
N PRO A 71 -3.66 -12.13 5.18
CA PRO A 71 -2.23 -12.38 5.27
C PRO A 71 -1.54 -12.52 3.89
N GLN A 72 -2.23 -13.09 2.90
CA GLN A 72 -1.70 -13.26 1.54
C GLN A 72 -1.61 -11.94 0.79
N GLU A 73 -2.61 -11.05 0.90
CA GLU A 73 -2.58 -9.73 0.28
C GLU A 73 -1.49 -8.84 0.90
N ARG A 74 -1.34 -8.89 2.23
CA ARG A 74 -0.22 -8.21 2.93
C ARG A 74 1.14 -8.76 2.49
N GLN A 75 1.22 -10.06 2.21
CA GLN A 75 2.45 -10.67 1.69
C GLN A 75 2.76 -10.15 0.29
N ARG A 76 1.79 -10.19 -0.63
CA ARG A 76 1.94 -9.65 -1.99
C ARG A 76 2.33 -8.18 -1.98
N PHE A 77 1.71 -7.36 -1.14
CA PHE A 77 2.08 -5.96 -0.98
C PHE A 77 3.56 -5.77 -0.62
N ARG A 78 4.05 -6.56 0.36
CA ARG A 78 5.45 -6.51 0.79
C ARG A 78 6.40 -6.96 -0.31
N GLU A 79 6.02 -7.97 -1.09
CA GLU A 79 6.78 -8.45 -2.24
C GLU A 79 6.86 -7.39 -3.34
N THR A 80 5.73 -6.83 -3.77
CA THR A 80 5.69 -5.75 -4.76
C THR A 80 6.44 -4.50 -4.28
N LEU A 81 6.35 -4.17 -2.99
CA LEU A 81 7.10 -3.05 -2.42
C LEU A 81 8.60 -3.31 -2.50
N ARG A 82 9.04 -4.53 -2.18
CA ARG A 82 10.45 -4.93 -2.27
C ARG A 82 10.94 -4.83 -3.71
N GLU A 83 10.21 -5.41 -4.67
CA GLU A 83 10.57 -5.36 -6.10
C GLU A 83 10.71 -3.92 -6.61
N ARG A 84 9.76 -3.05 -6.24
CA ARG A 84 9.83 -1.63 -6.61
C ARG A 84 11.05 -0.94 -6.03
N LEU A 85 11.35 -1.17 -4.74
CA LEU A 85 12.54 -0.62 -4.10
C LEU A 85 13.83 -1.16 -4.73
N GLU A 86 13.83 -2.43 -5.14
CA GLU A 86 14.95 -3.07 -5.83
C GLU A 86 15.19 -2.49 -7.23
N SER A 87 14.13 -2.09 -7.94
CA SER A 87 14.23 -1.46 -9.25
C SER A 87 14.71 0.01 -9.25
N LEU A 88 14.83 0.65 -8.09
CA LEU A 88 15.23 2.05 -8.00
C LEU A 88 16.72 2.25 -8.32
N THR A 89 17.03 3.32 -9.06
CA THR A 89 18.42 3.75 -9.29
C THR A 89 19.06 4.22 -7.98
N PRO A 90 20.40 4.26 -7.88
CA PRO A 90 21.10 4.77 -6.70
C PRO A 90 20.65 6.18 -6.29
N GLU A 91 20.43 7.08 -7.25
CA GLU A 91 20.00 8.45 -7.02
C GLU A 91 18.57 8.51 -6.46
N GLN A 92 17.66 7.69 -7.01
CA GLN A 92 16.28 7.59 -6.52
C GLN A 92 16.25 7.04 -5.09
N ARG A 93 17.04 6.01 -4.79
CA ARG A 93 17.18 5.47 -3.43
C ARG A 93 17.71 6.53 -2.48
N GLN A 94 18.74 7.28 -2.88
CA GLN A 94 19.30 8.35 -2.08
C GLN A 94 18.27 9.46 -1.80
N GLY A 95 17.46 9.82 -2.81
CA GLY A 95 16.34 10.76 -2.65
C GLY A 95 15.34 10.30 -1.59
N LEU A 96 14.93 9.03 -1.61
CA LEU A 96 14.03 8.47 -0.60
C LEU A 96 14.64 8.48 0.80
N ILE A 97 15.93 8.12 0.93
CA ILE A 97 16.65 8.13 2.20
C ILE A 97 16.74 9.55 2.76
N ASN A 98 17.07 10.53 1.93
CA ASN A 98 17.19 11.93 2.33
C ASN A 98 15.84 12.49 2.80
N SER A 99 14.76 12.25 2.04
CA SER A 99 13.42 12.69 2.43
C SER A 99 12.94 12.02 3.73
N ALA A 100 13.26 10.73 3.94
CA ALA A 100 12.95 10.06 5.21
C ALA A 100 13.73 10.67 6.38
N ARG A 101 15.01 10.99 6.17
CA ARG A 101 15.86 11.62 7.19
C ARG A 101 15.37 13.02 7.56
N GLU A 102 15.05 13.85 6.56
CA GLU A 102 14.53 15.21 6.77
C GLU A 102 13.25 15.17 7.60
N ARG A 103 12.28 14.32 7.23
CA ARG A 103 11.05 14.15 8.00
C ARG A 103 11.29 13.71 9.43
N TRP A 104 12.25 12.80 9.66
CA TRP A 104 12.61 12.38 11.01
C TRP A 104 13.20 13.54 11.83
N GLN A 105 14.06 14.35 11.21
CA GLN A 105 14.68 15.51 11.86
C GLN A 105 13.65 16.57 12.24
N THR A 106 12.60 16.76 11.45
CA THR A 106 11.53 17.73 11.74
C THR A 106 10.48 17.23 12.74
N MET A 107 10.46 15.95 13.09
CA MET A 107 9.51 15.40 14.08
C MET A 107 9.85 15.84 15.51
N THR A 108 8.79 16.04 16.31
CA THR A 108 8.90 16.29 17.75
C THR A 108 9.39 15.03 18.49
N PRO A 109 9.96 15.17 19.70
CA PRO A 109 10.32 14.02 20.53
C PRO A 109 9.14 13.08 20.79
N GLU A 110 7.94 13.62 20.98
CA GLU A 110 6.70 12.88 21.21
C GLU A 110 6.31 12.02 19.98
N GLU A 111 6.35 12.60 18.78
CA GLU A 111 6.08 11.87 17.52
C GLU A 111 7.09 10.73 17.30
N ARG A 112 8.37 10.98 17.58
CA ARG A 112 9.42 9.94 17.47
C ARG A 112 9.20 8.81 18.47
N ARG A 113 8.79 9.14 19.69
CA ARG A 113 8.42 8.15 20.72
C ARG A 113 7.23 7.31 20.27
N GLU A 114 6.21 7.92 19.71
CA GLU A 114 5.03 7.21 19.20
C GLU A 114 5.40 6.21 18.10
N ILE A 115 6.20 6.62 17.11
CA ILE A 115 6.68 5.73 16.05
C ILE A 115 7.50 4.56 16.62
N THR A 116 8.34 4.85 17.61
CA THR A 116 9.20 3.83 18.26
C THR A 116 8.36 2.82 19.03
N GLU A 117 7.37 3.30 19.76
CA GLU A 117 6.43 2.50 20.54
C GLU A 117 5.53 1.64 19.64
N GLU A 118 5.02 2.20 18.54
CA GLU A 118 4.22 1.45 17.56
C GLU A 118 5.04 0.30 16.95
N ARG A 119 6.31 0.56 16.61
CA ARG A 119 7.23 -0.48 16.10
C ARG A 119 7.48 -1.55 17.15
N ARG A 120 7.63 -1.17 18.42
CA ARG A 120 7.82 -2.11 19.53
C ARG A 120 6.61 -3.02 19.67
N ARG A 121 5.40 -2.44 19.76
CA ARG A 121 4.14 -3.20 19.85
C ARG A 121 3.98 -4.18 18.70
N ARG A 122 4.26 -3.74 17.46
CA ARG A 122 4.18 -4.61 16.29
C ARG A 122 5.09 -5.84 16.39
N VAL A 123 6.27 -5.71 17.00
CA VAL A 123 7.22 -6.83 17.21
C VAL A 123 6.81 -7.70 18.40
N GLU A 124 6.13 -7.14 19.39
CA GLU A 124 5.53 -7.87 20.52
C GLU A 124 4.34 -8.72 20.06
N ASP A 125 3.54 -8.21 19.13
CA ASP A 125 2.38 -8.89 18.55
C ASP A 125 2.75 -10.01 17.54
N MET A 126 4.03 -10.12 17.14
CA MET A 126 4.47 -11.17 16.21
C MET A 126 4.42 -12.55 16.86
N SER A 127 3.99 -13.56 16.09
CA SER A 127 4.13 -14.95 16.49
C SER A 127 5.61 -15.35 16.64
N PRO A 128 5.93 -16.40 17.41
CA PRO A 128 7.30 -16.90 17.52
C PRO A 128 7.93 -17.26 16.16
N ARG A 129 7.13 -17.72 15.19
CA ARG A 129 7.60 -18.04 13.83
C ARG A 129 8.00 -16.78 13.07
N GLU A 130 7.18 -15.73 13.13
CA GLU A 130 7.44 -14.44 12.48
C GLU A 130 8.64 -13.73 13.12
N ARG A 131 8.73 -13.73 14.45
CA ARG A 131 9.89 -13.16 15.16
C ARG A 131 11.19 -13.87 14.75
N ARG A 132 11.18 -15.21 14.63
CA ARG A 132 12.33 -15.96 14.10
C ARG A 132 12.66 -15.59 12.65
N ALA A 133 11.66 -15.36 11.80
CA ALA A 133 11.90 -14.93 10.42
C ALA A 133 12.53 -13.54 10.36
N LEU A 134 12.01 -12.58 11.13
CA LEU A 134 12.58 -11.23 11.24
C LEU A 134 14.04 -11.26 11.69
N LEU A 135 14.37 -12.08 12.69
CA LEU A 135 15.74 -12.21 13.18
C LEU A 135 16.69 -12.81 12.13
N ARG A 136 16.22 -13.79 11.34
CA ARG A 136 17.00 -14.34 10.21
C ARG A 136 17.26 -13.29 9.14
N GLU A 137 16.25 -12.50 8.76
CA GLU A 137 16.41 -11.42 7.77
C GLU A 137 17.40 -10.36 8.27
N ARG A 138 17.27 -9.92 9.53
CA ARG A 138 18.23 -8.99 10.14
C ARG A 138 19.64 -9.56 10.15
N ARG A 139 19.78 -10.86 10.42
CA ARG A 139 21.09 -11.52 10.43
C ARG A 139 21.70 -11.56 9.03
N ALA A 140 20.93 -11.92 8.00
CA ALA A 140 21.39 -11.94 6.63
C ALA A 140 21.86 -10.56 6.14
N LEU A 141 21.13 -9.49 6.51
CA LEU A 141 21.55 -8.11 6.22
C LEU A 141 22.92 -7.78 6.84
N LEU A 142 23.15 -8.18 8.10
CA LEU A 142 24.43 -7.97 8.77
C LEU A 142 25.54 -8.83 8.14
N ASP A 143 25.24 -10.06 7.76
CA ASP A 143 26.22 -10.97 7.15
C ASP A 143 26.73 -10.42 5.80
N ASN A 144 25.88 -9.68 5.07
CA ASN A 144 26.26 -8.97 3.84
C ASN A 144 27.07 -7.66 4.08
N MET A 145 27.23 -7.21 5.33
CA MET A 145 28.04 -6.05 5.67
C MET A 145 29.46 -6.43 6.09
N THR A 146 30.45 -5.62 5.70
CA THR A 146 31.83 -5.71 6.17
C THR A 146 31.93 -5.42 7.68
N PRO A 147 33.01 -5.86 8.36
CA PRO A 147 33.21 -5.53 9.77
C PRO A 147 33.25 -4.03 10.06
N GLN A 148 33.77 -3.22 9.13
CA GLN A 148 33.80 -1.75 9.27
C GLN A 148 32.39 -1.15 9.19
N GLU A 149 31.57 -1.57 8.22
CA GLU A 149 30.18 -1.11 8.10
C GLU A 149 29.34 -1.51 9.32
N ARG A 150 29.55 -2.71 9.87
CA ARG A 150 28.88 -3.13 11.11
C ARG A 150 29.27 -2.27 12.31
N ARG A 151 30.55 -1.88 12.43
CA ARG A 151 31.02 -0.96 13.48
C ARG A 151 30.36 0.42 13.31
N ALA A 152 30.41 0.98 12.11
CA ALA A 152 29.79 2.28 11.83
C ALA A 152 28.28 2.28 12.08
N LEU A 153 27.58 1.19 11.74
CA LEU A 153 26.15 1.03 12.06
C LEU A 153 25.93 1.01 13.58
N ARG A 154 26.74 0.26 14.33
CA ARG A 154 26.64 0.16 15.79
C ARG A 154 26.90 1.50 16.49
N GLU A 155 27.85 2.28 16.00
CA GLU A 155 28.14 3.62 16.52
C GLU A 155 26.97 4.58 16.27
N LYS A 156 26.42 4.58 15.06
CA LYS A 156 25.23 5.39 14.71
C LYS A 156 24.03 5.07 15.61
N LEU A 157 23.74 3.78 15.81
CA LEU A 157 22.61 3.34 16.64
C LEU A 157 22.77 3.62 18.14
N GLN A 158 23.98 3.97 18.61
CA GLN A 158 24.22 4.37 20.00
C GLN A 158 24.20 5.89 20.20
N ALA A 159 24.40 6.65 19.11
CA ALA A 159 24.44 8.10 19.13
C ALA A 159 23.05 8.75 18.97
N ASP A 160 22.07 8.01 18.45
CA ASP A 160 20.66 8.39 18.28
C ASP A 160 19.78 7.83 19.43
#